data_AF-A0A817QMX1-F1
#
_entry.id   AF-A0A817QMX1-F1
#
_cell.length_a   1.000
_cell.length_b   1.000
_cell.length_c   1.000
_cell.angle_alpha   90.00
_cell.angle_beta   90.00
_cell.angle_gamma   90.00
#
_symmetry.space_group_name_H-M   'P 1'
#
loop_
_entity.id
_entity.type
_entity.pdbx_description
1 polymer ?
#
loop_
_entity_poly.entity_id
_entity_poly.type
_entity_poly.pdbx_seq_one_letter_code
_entity_poly.pdbx_strand_id
1 'polypeptide(L)'
;MLFRVWILFLLLLVNTSLADHYKGGTLSWKPTNPYSLTSPVEITITERHSWTLTRYQCNKNTINTLGAYNDTQNVTTATITCISSVAACTSSLFQTINSPLYCTDFSTVLQISSGTYYTKQNLALNSIIDIASRGASWA
;
A
#
# COMPACT_ATOMS: atom_id res chain seq x y z
N MET A 1 9.11 7.61 45.35
CA MET A 1 7.78 7.51 44.73
C MET A 1 7.74 8.13 43.33
N LEU A 2 8.32 9.31 43.13
CA LEU A 2 8.38 10.02 41.83
C LEU A 2 8.99 9.18 40.68
N PHE A 3 10.10 8.47 40.90
CA PHE A 3 10.78 7.68 39.85
C PHE A 3 9.89 6.59 39.21
N ARG A 4 8.99 5.96 40.00
CA ARG A 4 8.06 4.94 39.49
C ARG A 4 6.95 5.53 38.62
N VAL A 5 6.54 6.77 38.91
CA VAL A 5 5.54 7.51 38.10
C VAL A 5 6.13 7.88 36.74
N TRP A 6 7.39 8.31 36.70
CA TRP A 6 8.10 8.61 35.44
C TRP A 6 8.27 7.38 34.55
N ILE A 7 8.59 6.21 35.12
CA ILE A 7 8.67 4.96 34.36
C ILE A 7 7.31 4.55 33.78
N LEU A 8 6.23 4.67 34.57
CA LEU A 8 4.86 4.41 34.09
C LEU A 8 4.49 5.38 32.95
N PHE A 9 4.84 6.65 33.08
CA PHE A 9 4.58 7.67 32.06
C PHE A 9 5.39 7.41 30.78
N LEU A 10 6.66 6.99 30.90
CA LEU A 10 7.48 6.59 29.76
C LEU A 10 6.92 5.34 29.05
N LEU A 11 6.47 4.34 29.79
CA LEU A 11 5.85 3.13 29.23
C LEU A 11 4.50 3.42 28.55
N LEU A 12 3.75 4.41 29.04
CA LEU A 12 2.54 4.91 28.39
C LEU A 12 2.84 5.66 27.08
N LEU A 13 3.95 6.40 27.00
CA LEU A 13 4.39 7.12 25.81
C LEU A 13 4.90 6.19 24.68
N VAL A 14 5.43 5.02 25.00
CA VAL A 14 5.89 4.03 24.00
C VAL A 14 4.71 3.36 23.27
N ASN A 15 3.49 3.43 23.81
CA ASN A 15 2.32 2.73 23.26
C ASN A 15 1.50 3.52 22.23
N THR A 16 1.96 4.70 21.77
CA THR A 16 1.19 5.51 20.81
C THR A 16 1.99 5.92 19.58
N SER A 17 2.68 4.98 18.94
CA SER A 17 2.94 5.10 17.51
C SER A 17 1.70 4.63 16.75
N LEU A 18 0.81 5.56 16.42
CA LEU A 18 -0.30 5.31 15.50
C LEU A 18 0.30 5.21 14.09
N ALA A 19 0.74 4.01 13.72
CA ALA A 19 1.03 3.67 12.34
C ALA A 19 -0.23 3.02 11.75
N ASP A 20 -0.85 3.66 10.76
CA ASP A 20 -1.84 2.98 9.93
C ASP A 20 -1.08 2.19 8.86
N HIS A 21 -0.97 0.88 9.07
CA HIS A 21 -0.36 -0.02 8.09
C HIS A 21 -1.35 -0.27 6.97
N TYR A 22 -1.02 0.16 5.75
CA TYR A 22 -1.78 -0.24 4.57
C TYR A 22 -1.57 -1.73 4.32
N LYS A 23 -2.53 -2.57 4.74
CA LYS A 23 -2.62 -4.00 4.37
C LYS A 23 -1.34 -4.85 4.62
N GLY A 24 -0.48 -4.46 5.57
CA GLY A 24 0.82 -5.14 5.76
C GLY A 24 1.73 -5.04 4.53
N GLY A 25 1.54 -4.00 3.72
CA GLY A 25 2.10 -3.83 2.40
C GLY A 25 3.27 -2.87 2.30
N THR A 26 3.92 -2.88 1.15
CA THR A 26 4.92 -1.89 0.73
C THR A 26 4.46 -1.17 -0.52
N LEU A 27 4.57 0.15 -0.52
CA LEU A 27 4.44 0.97 -1.70
C LEU A 27 5.82 1.51 -2.09
N SER A 28 6.18 1.38 -3.35
CA SER A 28 7.43 1.89 -3.89
C SER A 28 7.18 2.53 -5.24
N TRP A 29 8.03 3.47 -5.64
CA TRP A 29 7.92 4.10 -6.95
C TRP A 29 9.31 4.34 -7.54
N LYS A 30 9.38 4.41 -8.86
CA LYS A 30 10.60 4.77 -9.60
C LYS A 30 10.24 5.38 -10.96
N PRO A 31 11.07 6.26 -11.52
CA PRO A 31 10.95 6.66 -12.92
C PRO A 31 11.01 5.44 -13.84
N THR A 32 10.24 5.44 -14.93
CA THR A 32 10.36 4.39 -15.95
C THR A 32 11.63 4.56 -16.77
N ASN A 33 12.06 5.80 -16.97
CA ASN A 33 13.37 6.15 -17.47
C ASN A 33 14.09 7.07 -16.45
N PRO A 34 15.13 6.58 -15.75
CA PRO A 34 15.86 7.37 -14.76
C PRO A 34 16.67 8.52 -15.36
N TYR A 35 16.84 8.56 -16.68
CA TYR A 35 17.59 9.59 -17.40
C TYR A 35 16.69 10.56 -18.17
N SER A 36 15.37 10.50 -17.97
CA SER A 36 14.46 11.41 -18.67
C SER A 36 14.68 12.86 -18.25
N LEU A 37 14.83 13.76 -19.22
CA LEU A 37 14.86 15.21 -19.02
C LEU A 37 13.55 15.88 -19.44
N THR A 38 12.54 15.10 -19.84
CA THR A 38 11.25 15.62 -20.30
C THR A 38 10.31 15.91 -19.14
N SER A 39 9.39 16.85 -19.31
CA SER A 39 8.26 17.07 -18.42
C SER A 39 6.96 16.86 -19.21
N PRO A 40 6.07 15.94 -18.80
CA PRO A 40 6.13 15.13 -17.57
C PRO A 40 7.12 13.94 -17.62
N VAL A 41 7.50 13.44 -16.44
CA VAL A 41 8.24 12.18 -16.23
C VAL A 41 7.25 11.08 -15.87
N GLU A 42 7.30 9.95 -16.58
CA GLU A 42 6.53 8.75 -16.23
C GLU A 42 7.20 8.02 -15.07
N ILE A 43 6.43 7.72 -14.02
CA ILE A 43 6.83 6.86 -12.91
C ILE A 43 6.02 5.57 -12.92
N THR A 44 6.60 4.49 -12.42
CA THR A 44 5.89 3.27 -12.04
C THR A 44 5.75 3.22 -10.53
N ILE A 45 4.52 3.13 -10.05
CA ILE A 45 4.17 2.83 -8.66
C ILE A 45 3.94 1.32 -8.57
N THR A 46 4.62 0.69 -7.62
CA THR A 46 4.50 -0.74 -7.30
C THR A 46 3.93 -0.87 -5.90
N GLU A 47 2.84 -1.60 -5.82
CA GLU A 47 2.14 -1.95 -4.59
C GLU A 47 2.31 -3.44 -4.35
N ARG A 48 2.85 -3.83 -3.18
CA ARG A 48 3.01 -5.24 -2.79
C ARG A 48 2.39 -5.48 -1.45
N HIS A 49 1.54 -6.49 -1.34
CA HIS A 49 0.89 -6.86 -0.10
C HIS A 49 1.16 -8.30 0.26
N SER A 50 1.15 -8.57 1.56
CA SER A 50 1.10 -9.92 2.11
C SER A 50 -0.06 -10.02 3.07
N TRP A 51 -0.84 -11.08 2.95
CA TRP A 51 -2.06 -11.30 3.72
C TRP A 51 -2.15 -12.73 4.25
N THR A 52 -3.18 -12.99 5.04
CA THR A 52 -3.54 -14.35 5.42
C THR A 52 -4.11 -15.11 4.22
N LEU A 53 -3.60 -16.32 4.00
CA LEU A 53 -4.02 -17.20 2.92
C LEU A 53 -5.51 -17.57 3.03
N THR A 54 -6.02 -17.68 4.25
CA THR A 54 -7.43 -18.03 4.52
C THR A 54 -8.40 -16.99 3.98
N ARG A 55 -8.05 -15.71 4.08
CA ARG A 55 -8.90 -14.60 3.63
C ARG A 55 -8.65 -14.22 2.17
N TYR A 56 -7.39 -14.03 1.81
CA TYR A 56 -6.94 -13.59 0.50
C TYR A 56 -6.32 -14.76 -0.24
N GLN A 57 -7.14 -15.60 -0.86
CA GLN A 57 -6.66 -16.87 -1.39
C GLN A 57 -5.86 -16.66 -2.68
N CYS A 58 -4.58 -17.02 -2.62
CA CYS A 58 -3.72 -17.22 -3.79
C CYS A 58 -3.38 -18.70 -3.91
N ASN A 59 -3.36 -19.21 -5.14
CA ASN A 59 -2.94 -20.57 -5.42
C ASN A 59 -2.19 -20.60 -6.76
N LYS A 60 -1.61 -21.76 -7.09
CA LYS A 60 -0.83 -21.95 -8.31
C LYS A 60 -1.61 -21.62 -9.58
N ASN A 61 -2.90 -21.97 -9.63
CA ASN A 61 -3.73 -21.66 -10.79
C ASN A 61 -3.91 -20.15 -10.94
N THR A 62 -4.30 -19.46 -9.87
CA THR A 62 -4.48 -18.00 -9.86
C THR A 62 -3.20 -17.27 -10.28
N ILE A 63 -2.03 -17.70 -9.80
CA ILE A 63 -0.74 -17.10 -10.20
C ILE A 63 -0.47 -17.32 -11.69
N ASN A 64 -0.64 -18.56 -12.18
CA ASN A 64 -0.36 -18.91 -13.57
C ASN A 64 -1.29 -18.20 -14.56
N THR A 65 -2.51 -17.88 -14.16
CA THR A 65 -3.48 -17.15 -14.99
C THR A 65 -3.43 -15.65 -14.81
N LEU A 66 -2.44 -15.12 -14.08
CA LEU A 66 -2.37 -13.69 -13.71
C LEU A 66 -3.69 -13.21 -13.09
N GLY A 67 -4.24 -14.01 -12.19
CA GLY A 67 -5.45 -13.71 -11.45
C GLY A 67 -5.20 -12.79 -10.28
N ALA A 68 -6.17 -11.93 -9.99
CA ALA A 68 -6.17 -11.14 -8.77
C ALA A 68 -6.46 -12.03 -7.55
N TYR A 69 -6.04 -11.56 -6.36
CA TYR A 69 -6.47 -12.21 -5.13
C TYR A 69 -8.00 -12.18 -5.03
N ASN A 70 -8.55 -13.18 -4.34
CA ASN A 70 -9.97 -13.22 -3.99
C ASN A 70 -10.13 -12.93 -2.50
N ASP A 71 -10.78 -11.82 -2.13
CA ASP A 71 -11.16 -11.54 -0.75
C ASP A 71 -12.45 -12.31 -0.43
N THR A 72 -12.29 -13.41 0.31
CA THR A 72 -13.40 -14.30 0.68
C THR A 72 -14.42 -13.65 1.62
N GLN A 73 -14.13 -12.48 2.19
CA GLN A 73 -15.04 -11.76 3.09
C GLN A 73 -15.84 -10.65 2.40
N ASN A 74 -15.69 -10.47 1.09
CA ASN A 74 -16.45 -9.53 0.26
C ASN A 74 -16.48 -8.09 0.83
N VAL A 75 -15.36 -7.66 1.40
CA VAL A 75 -15.18 -6.32 1.97
C VAL A 75 -14.71 -5.38 0.87
N THR A 76 -14.99 -4.09 1.01
CA THR A 76 -14.54 -3.08 0.05
C THR A 76 -13.02 -3.17 -0.13
N THR A 77 -12.58 -3.29 -1.38
CA THR A 77 -11.16 -3.30 -1.75
C THR A 77 -10.51 -2.03 -1.19
N ALA A 78 -9.53 -2.17 -0.30
CA ALA A 78 -8.87 -0.97 0.22
C ALA A 78 -8.15 -0.22 -0.91
N THR A 79 -8.43 1.06 -1.00
CA THR A 79 -7.94 1.96 -2.06
C THR A 79 -6.74 2.75 -1.58
N ILE A 80 -5.84 3.07 -2.49
CA ILE A 80 -4.82 4.10 -2.28
C ILE A 80 -5.44 5.41 -2.76
N THR A 81 -5.65 6.32 -1.82
CA THR A 81 -6.13 7.68 -2.08
C THR A 81 -5.00 8.66 -1.81
N CYS A 82 -5.15 9.90 -2.26
CA CYS A 82 -4.22 10.96 -1.90
C CYS A 82 -4.69 11.58 -0.59
N ILE A 83 -3.78 11.73 0.38
CA ILE A 83 -4.08 12.32 1.70
C ILE A 83 -3.83 13.83 1.76
N SER A 84 -3.34 14.41 0.67
CA SER A 84 -3.10 15.84 0.55
C SER A 84 -4.41 16.62 0.38
N SER A 85 -4.31 17.92 0.13
CA SER A 85 -5.48 18.71 -0.26
C SER A 85 -6.03 18.24 -1.61
N VAL A 86 -7.35 18.35 -1.82
CA VAL A 86 -8.00 18.03 -3.11
C VAL A 86 -7.33 18.77 -4.27
N ALA A 87 -6.91 20.03 -4.04
CA ALA A 87 -6.19 20.83 -5.03
C ALA A 87 -4.82 20.23 -5.40
N ALA A 88 -4.05 19.77 -4.40
CA ALA A 88 -2.75 19.11 -4.62
C ALA A 88 -2.90 17.73 -5.28
N CYS A 89 -3.93 16.96 -4.91
CA CYS A 89 -4.22 15.68 -5.57
C CYS A 89 -4.65 15.88 -7.02
N THR A 90 -5.42 16.93 -7.31
CA THR A 90 -5.88 17.24 -8.69
C THR A 90 -4.73 17.75 -9.55
N SER A 91 -3.87 18.64 -9.02
CA SER A 91 -2.74 19.21 -9.75
C SER A 91 -1.63 18.19 -10.05
N SER A 92 -1.50 17.16 -9.23
CA SER A 92 -0.58 16.03 -9.45
C SER A 92 -1.17 14.94 -10.36
N LEU A 93 -2.40 15.14 -10.86
CA LEU A 93 -3.18 14.14 -11.59
C LEU A 93 -3.30 12.81 -10.84
N PHE A 94 -3.23 12.86 -9.50
CA PHE A 94 -3.28 11.66 -8.67
C PHE A 94 -4.61 10.94 -8.88
N GLN A 95 -4.54 9.72 -9.38
CA GLN A 95 -5.70 8.85 -9.52
C GLN A 95 -5.81 7.96 -8.28
N THR A 96 -7.05 7.78 -7.78
CA THR A 96 -7.31 6.77 -6.75
C THR A 96 -7.01 5.39 -7.34
N ILE A 97 -6.14 4.63 -6.67
CA ILE A 97 -5.80 3.27 -7.08
C ILE A 97 -6.69 2.32 -6.28
N ASN A 98 -7.63 1.68 -6.95
CA ASN A 98 -8.54 0.66 -6.40
C ASN A 98 -8.41 -0.66 -7.14
N SER A 99 -7.23 -0.93 -7.69
CA SER A 99 -7.05 -2.17 -8.45
C SER A 99 -6.78 -3.33 -7.50
N PRO A 100 -7.44 -4.47 -7.69
CA PRO A 100 -7.07 -5.67 -6.95
C PRO A 100 -5.66 -6.10 -7.38
N LEU A 101 -4.85 -6.55 -6.43
CA LEU A 101 -3.48 -6.98 -6.71
C LEU A 101 -3.50 -8.40 -7.30
N TYR A 102 -2.57 -8.64 -8.21
CA TYR A 102 -2.35 -9.95 -8.81
C TYR A 102 -1.62 -10.86 -7.84
N CYS A 103 -2.07 -12.10 -7.70
CA CYS A 103 -1.37 -13.09 -6.90
C CYS A 103 0.02 -13.33 -7.46
N THR A 104 1.03 -13.27 -6.58
CA THR A 104 2.43 -13.49 -6.93
C THR A 104 3.05 -14.66 -6.19
N ASP A 105 2.58 -14.96 -4.97
CA ASP A 105 3.08 -16.07 -4.18
C ASP A 105 2.07 -16.52 -3.11
N PHE A 106 2.26 -17.71 -2.53
CA PHE A 106 1.55 -18.20 -1.36
C PHE A 106 2.33 -19.28 -0.58
N SER A 107 2.10 -19.34 0.72
CA SER A 107 2.63 -20.37 1.63
C SER A 107 1.51 -20.98 2.46
N THR A 108 1.22 -22.26 2.24
CA THR A 108 0.27 -23.02 3.06
C THR A 108 0.81 -23.32 4.46
N VAL A 109 2.13 -23.36 4.63
CA VAL A 109 2.77 -23.59 5.95
C VAL A 109 2.64 -22.36 6.82
N LEU A 110 2.91 -21.18 6.26
CA LEU A 110 2.83 -19.91 7.00
C LEU A 110 1.41 -19.31 6.97
N GLN A 111 0.50 -19.88 6.19
CA GLN A 111 -0.83 -19.34 5.93
C GLN A 111 -0.77 -17.90 5.38
N ILE A 112 0.14 -17.65 4.43
CA ILE A 112 0.36 -16.34 3.82
C ILE A 112 0.06 -16.39 2.32
N SER A 113 -0.55 -15.33 1.79
CA SER A 113 -0.60 -15.03 0.36
C SER A 113 0.09 -13.70 0.08
N SER A 114 0.62 -13.51 -1.13
CA SER A 114 1.24 -12.24 -1.53
C SER A 114 0.81 -11.83 -2.92
N GLY A 115 0.55 -10.54 -3.09
CA GLY A 115 0.13 -9.95 -4.36
C GLY A 115 0.88 -8.68 -4.71
N THR A 116 0.88 -8.35 -6.00
CA THR A 116 1.50 -7.13 -6.53
C THR A 116 0.60 -6.44 -7.55
N TYR A 117 0.59 -5.12 -7.56
CA TYR A 117 -0.01 -4.28 -8.60
C TYR A 117 0.98 -3.21 -9.07
N TYR A 118 0.90 -2.86 -10.35
CA TYR A 118 1.74 -1.84 -10.96
C TYR A 118 0.85 -0.83 -11.69
N THR A 119 1.07 0.45 -11.44
CA THR A 119 0.45 1.53 -12.21
C THR A 119 1.49 2.54 -12.65
N LYS A 120 1.22 3.18 -13.78
CA LYS A 120 2.05 4.24 -14.34
C LYS A 120 1.35 5.57 -14.16
N GLN A 121 2.11 6.58 -13.74
CA GLN A 121 1.61 7.95 -13.56
C GLN A 121 2.59 8.93 -14.17
N ASN A 122 2.07 10.00 -14.77
CA ASN A 122 2.87 11.07 -15.36
C ASN A 122 2.93 12.26 -14.40
N LEU A 123 4.14 12.69 -14.06
CA LEU A 123 4.38 13.77 -13.10
C LEU A 123 5.03 14.95 -13.78
N ALA A 124 4.50 16.15 -13.54
CA ALA A 124 5.17 17.36 -13.97
C ALA A 124 6.39 17.65 -13.08
N LEU A 125 7.29 18.50 -13.58
CA LEU A 125 8.37 19.05 -12.75
C LEU A 125 7.78 19.75 -11.51
N ASN A 126 8.44 19.56 -10.37
CA ASN A 126 8.04 20.10 -9.06
C ASN A 126 6.68 19.60 -8.53
N SER A 127 6.10 18.54 -9.10
CA SER A 127 4.94 17.89 -8.49
C SER A 127 5.31 17.29 -7.14
N ILE A 128 4.50 17.58 -6.12
CA ILE A 128 4.52 16.88 -4.83
C ILE A 128 3.51 15.74 -4.93
N ILE A 129 3.92 14.53 -4.55
CA ILE A 129 3.01 13.39 -4.44
C ILE A 129 3.01 12.91 -3.00
N ASP A 130 1.85 13.02 -2.37
CA ASP A 130 1.58 12.42 -1.07
C ASP A 130 0.81 11.11 -1.30
N ILE A 131 1.54 9.99 -1.40
CA ILE A 131 0.94 8.66 -1.49
C ILE A 131 0.75 8.12 -0.08
N ALA A 132 -0.49 8.04 0.39
CA ALA A 132 -0.79 7.29 1.61
C ALA A 132 -2.16 6.62 1.50
N SER A 133 -2.25 5.36 1.87
CA SER A 133 -3.56 4.72 2.00
C SER A 133 -4.08 4.88 3.42
N ARG A 134 -5.37 5.21 3.54
CA ARG A 134 -6.14 5.11 4.78
C ARG A 134 -7.14 3.97 4.64
N GLY A 135 -6.69 2.74 4.90
CA GLY A 135 -7.55 1.58 5.06
C GLY A 135 -7.91 1.36 6.53
N ALA A 136 -8.95 0.54 6.81
CA ALA A 136 -9.11 0.00 8.15
C ALA A 136 -7.87 -0.84 8.49
N SER A 137 -7.17 -0.45 9.56
CA SER A 137 -6.03 -1.17 10.10
C SER A 137 -6.37 -2.64 10.29
N TRP A 138 -5.69 -3.53 9.56
CA TRP A 138 -5.79 -4.99 9.67
C TRP A 138 -7.22 -5.53 9.63
N ALA A 139 -7.64 -5.91 8.43
CA ALA A 139 -8.77 -6.80 8.25
C ALA A 139 -8.22 -8.18 7.82
#